data_AF-A0A7S0ATK1-F1
#
_entry.id   AF-A0A7S0ATK1-F1
#
_cell.length_a   1.000
_cell.length_b   1.000
_cell.length_c   1.000
_cell.angle_alpha   90.00
_cell.angle_beta   90.00
_cell.angle_gamma   90.00
#
_symmetry.space_group_name_H-M   'P 1'
#
loop_
_entity.id
_entity.type
_entity.pdbx_description
1 polymer ?
#
loop_
_entity_poly.entity_id
_entity_poly.type
_entity_poly.pdbx_seq_one_letter_code
_entity_poly.pdbx_strand_id
1 'polypeptide(L)'
;QTKDVKALSGGERSFTTLALLLALGENLETPFRVMDEFDVFLDPVSRKIALTTMIRVAKDMEHRQFIFITPQDLSSIKTDSKLKIFQMKNPKRGNVGGAQQQTLAF
;
A
#
# COMPACT_ATOMS: atom_id res chain seq x y z
N GLN A 1 -20.26 10.86 -22.56
CA GLN A 1 -20.17 9.46 -22.08
C GLN A 1 -19.54 9.48 -20.70
N THR A 2 -20.33 9.25 -19.66
CA THR A 2 -19.87 9.24 -18.27
C THR A 2 -19.16 7.91 -18.00
N LYS A 3 -17.83 7.94 -17.93
CA LYS A 3 -16.98 6.83 -17.46
C LYS A 3 -17.20 6.66 -15.96
N ASP A 4 -18.28 6.00 -15.58
CA ASP A 4 -18.62 5.82 -14.18
C ASP A 4 -17.73 4.73 -13.56
N VAL A 5 -16.88 5.12 -12.61
CA VAL A 5 -15.97 4.22 -11.87
C VAL A 5 -16.76 3.11 -11.15
N LYS A 6 -18.06 3.32 -10.90
CA LYS A 6 -18.96 2.32 -10.31
C LYS A 6 -19.30 1.15 -11.25
N ALA A 7 -19.15 1.31 -12.56
CA ALA A 7 -19.42 0.26 -13.55
C ALA A 7 -18.29 -0.78 -13.65
N LEU A 8 -17.12 -0.48 -13.09
CA LEU A 8 -15.96 -1.36 -13.10
C LEU A 8 -16.13 -2.50 -12.07
N SER A 9 -15.66 -3.70 -12.44
CA SER A 9 -15.58 -4.82 -11.49
C SER A 9 -14.65 -4.46 -10.31
N GLY A 10 -14.75 -5.18 -9.19
CA GLY A 10 -13.88 -4.92 -8.03
C GLY A 10 -12.38 -5.00 -8.36
N GLY A 11 -12.00 -5.92 -9.25
CA GLY A 11 -10.63 -6.05 -9.76
C GLY A 11 -10.23 -4.88 -10.69
N GLU A 12 -11.12 -4.47 -11.59
CA GLU A 12 -10.87 -3.37 -12.53
C GLU A 12 -10.73 -2.02 -11.82
N ARG A 13 -11.52 -1.77 -10.77
CA ARG A 13 -11.38 -0.57 -9.93
C ARG A 13 -10.02 -0.52 -9.24
N SER A 14 -9.59 -1.65 -8.68
CA SER A 14 -8.32 -1.73 -7.96
C SER A 14 -7.12 -1.61 -8.91
N PHE A 15 -7.19 -2.22 -10.09
CA PHE A 15 -6.16 -2.08 -11.12
C PHE A 15 -6.08 -0.64 -11.67
N THR A 16 -7.22 -0.01 -11.95
CA THR A 16 -7.28 1.38 -12.40
C THR A 16 -6.70 2.34 -11.35
N THR A 17 -6.97 2.07 -10.07
CA THR A 17 -6.40 2.84 -8.95
C THR A 17 -4.88 2.68 -8.88
N LEU A 18 -4.37 1.47 -9.07
CA LEU A 18 -2.93 1.21 -9.14
C LEU A 18 -2.25 1.94 -10.31
N ALA A 19 -2.85 1.85 -11.50
CA ALA A 19 -2.35 2.54 -12.69
C ALA A 19 -2.33 4.06 -12.49
N LEU A 20 -3.35 4.62 -11.86
CA LEU A 20 -3.41 6.05 -11.51
C LEU A 20 -2.32 6.43 -10.49
N LEU A 21 -2.12 5.63 -9.45
CA LEU A 21 -1.08 5.87 -8.43
C LEU A 21 0.33 5.83 -9.01
N LEU A 22 0.58 4.93 -9.96
CA LEU A 22 1.86 4.83 -10.68
C LEU A 22 2.09 6.04 -11.61
N ALA A 23 1.08 6.45 -12.37
CA ALA A 23 1.17 7.64 -13.24
C ALA A 23 1.40 8.94 -12.44
N LEU A 24 0.76 9.08 -11.28
CA LEU A 24 1.04 10.17 -10.33
C LEU A 24 2.39 9.99 -9.63
N GLY A 25 2.92 8.77 -9.58
CA GLY A 25 4.25 8.44 -9.06
C GLY A 25 5.37 9.07 -9.88
N GLU A 26 5.24 9.02 -11.22
CA GLU A 26 6.26 9.51 -12.15
C GLU A 26 6.38 11.04 -12.15
N ASN A 27 5.27 11.77 -11.90
CA ASN A 27 5.24 13.24 -11.98
C ASN A 27 5.45 13.97 -10.65
N LEU A 28 5.34 13.28 -9.51
CA LEU A 28 5.47 13.91 -8.19
C LEU A 28 6.88 13.69 -7.66
N GLU A 29 7.75 14.71 -7.73
CA GLU A 29 9.09 14.66 -7.16
C GLU A 29 9.07 14.84 -5.63
N THR A 30 8.90 13.74 -4.90
CA THR A 30 8.99 13.74 -3.44
C THR A 30 10.11 12.79 -2.96
N PRO A 31 10.89 13.17 -1.93
CA PRO A 31 11.97 12.34 -1.40
C PRO A 31 11.45 11.08 -0.67
N PHE A 32 10.21 11.14 -0.16
CA PHE A 32 9.50 10.01 0.44
C PHE A 32 8.08 9.90 -0.12
N ARG A 33 7.57 8.67 -0.20
CA ARG A 33 6.20 8.37 -0.60
C ARG A 33 5.60 7.31 0.30
N VAL A 34 4.45 7.62 0.88
CA VAL A 34 3.72 6.72 1.78
C VAL A 34 2.42 6.30 1.10
N MET A 35 2.13 5.01 1.08
CA MET A 35 0.88 4.46 0.59
C MET A 35 0.28 3.56 1.67
N ASP A 36 -0.99 3.78 1.99
CA ASP A 36 -1.74 2.99 2.97
C ASP A 36 -2.94 2.33 2.29
N GLU A 37 -3.31 1.14 2.77
CA GLU A 37 -4.43 0.31 2.31
C GLU A 37 -4.56 0.14 0.78
N PHE A 38 -3.44 0.22 0.06
CA PHE A 38 -3.42 0.20 -1.41
C PHE A 38 -3.95 -1.10 -2.02
N ASP A 39 -4.00 -2.19 -1.24
CA ASP A 39 -4.37 -3.54 -1.66
C ASP A 39 -5.65 -4.09 -1.01
N VAL A 40 -6.41 -3.28 -0.25
CA VAL A 40 -7.57 -3.74 0.53
C VAL A 40 -8.68 -4.39 -0.32
N PHE A 41 -8.81 -3.99 -1.59
CA PHE A 41 -9.83 -4.52 -2.52
C PHE A 41 -9.26 -5.49 -3.58
N LEU A 42 -7.96 -5.79 -3.52
CA LEU A 42 -7.32 -6.70 -4.45
C LEU A 42 -7.52 -8.15 -4.00
N ASP A 43 -7.89 -9.03 -4.94
CA ASP A 43 -7.82 -10.47 -4.73
C ASP A 43 -6.35 -10.93 -4.56
N PRO A 44 -6.10 -12.15 -4.04
CA PRO A 44 -4.75 -12.61 -3.76
C PRO A 44 -3.79 -12.62 -4.95
N VAL A 45 -4.27 -12.90 -6.17
CA VAL A 45 -3.44 -12.93 -7.38
C VAL A 45 -3.07 -11.51 -7.79
N SER A 46 -4.08 -10.65 -7.91
CA SER A 46 -3.88 -9.25 -8.29
C SER A 46 -3.03 -8.49 -7.26
N ARG A 47 -3.22 -8.76 -5.96
CA ARG A 47 -2.41 -8.21 -4.87
C ARG A 47 -0.93 -8.55 -5.02
N LYS A 48 -0.62 -9.81 -5.33
CA LYS A 48 0.77 -10.25 -5.52
C LYS A 48 1.44 -9.51 -6.69
N ILE A 49 0.72 -9.36 -7.81
CA ILE A 49 1.21 -8.64 -8.99
C ILE A 49 1.42 -7.16 -8.66
N ALA A 50 0.46 -6.53 -7.98
CA ALA A 50 0.51 -5.14 -7.58
C ALA A 50 1.71 -4.85 -6.66
N LEU A 51 1.86 -5.63 -5.59
CA LEU A 51 2.95 -5.47 -4.63
C LEU A 51 4.32 -5.68 -5.27
N THR A 52 4.46 -6.70 -6.12
CA THR A 52 5.72 -6.96 -6.85
C THR A 52 6.08 -5.79 -7.78
N THR A 53 5.08 -5.26 -8.49
CA THR A 53 5.26 -4.10 -9.37
C THR A 53 5.67 -2.86 -8.58
N MET A 54 5.00 -2.58 -7.45
CA MET A 54 5.32 -1.44 -6.59
C MET A 54 6.73 -1.53 -5.99
N ILE A 55 7.14 -2.71 -5.51
CA ILE A 55 8.51 -2.93 -5.00
C ILE A 55 9.54 -2.70 -6.11
N ARG A 56 9.27 -3.18 -7.33
CA ARG A 56 10.15 -2.96 -8.48
C ARG A 56 10.32 -1.48 -8.78
N VAL A 57 9.22 -0.75 -8.95
CA VAL A 57 9.24 0.69 -9.22
C VAL A 57 9.97 1.45 -8.11
N ALA A 58 9.73 1.08 -6.85
CA ALA A 58 10.42 1.68 -5.71
C ALA A 58 11.95 1.45 -5.75
N LYS A 59 12.40 0.28 -6.21
CA LYS A 59 13.83 -0.05 -6.33
C LYS A 59 14.51 0.64 -7.51
N ASP A 60 13.78 0.88 -8.59
CA ASP A 60 14.26 1.58 -9.77
C ASP A 60 14.43 3.10 -9.50
N MET A 61 13.68 3.63 -8.52
CA MET A 61 13.75 5.03 -8.07
C MET A 61 14.75 5.23 -6.91
N GLU A 62 16.06 5.15 -7.19
CA GLU A 62 17.11 5.15 -6.14
C GLU A 62 17.16 6.42 -5.26
N HIS A 63 16.66 7.56 -5.76
CA HIS A 63 16.67 8.83 -5.03
C HIS A 63 15.44 9.02 -4.11
N ARG A 64 14.60 8.00 -3.92
CA ARG A 64 13.32 8.11 -3.22
C ARG A 64 13.06 6.94 -2.29
N GLN A 65 12.44 7.22 -1.14
CA GLN A 65 12.02 6.18 -0.20
C GLN A 65 10.52 5.90 -0.31
N PHE A 66 10.17 4.62 -0.39
CA PHE A 66 8.77 4.17 -0.37
C PHE A 66 8.43 3.50 0.95
N ILE A 67 7.28 3.86 1.50
CA ILE A 67 6.70 3.26 2.71
C ILE A 67 5.32 2.74 2.33
N PHE A 68 5.15 1.43 2.40
CA PHE A 68 3.88 0.77 2.16
C PHE A 68 3.32 0.27 3.48
N ILE A 69 2.08 0.64 3.77
CA ILE A 69 1.32 0.18 4.93
C ILE A 69 0.20 -0.70 4.39
N THR A 70 0.13 -1.93 4.87
CA THR A 70 -0.93 -2.87 4.52
C THR A 70 -1.25 -3.76 5.72
N PRO A 71 -2.54 -4.04 5.99
CA PRO A 71 -2.93 -5.04 6.97
C PRO A 71 -2.78 -6.48 6.43
N GLN A 72 -2.42 -6.64 5.15
CA GLN A 72 -2.31 -7.93 4.49
C GLN A 72 -0.99 -8.65 4.82
N ASP A 73 -1.01 -9.97 4.72
CA ASP A 73 0.18 -10.79 4.97
C ASP A 73 1.25 -10.63 3.88
N LEU A 74 2.49 -10.42 4.32
CA LEU A 74 3.67 -10.21 3.49
C LEU A 74 4.68 -11.37 3.57
N SER A 75 4.32 -12.48 4.22
CA SER A 75 5.20 -13.65 4.43
C SER A 75 5.86 -14.21 3.17
N SER A 76 5.19 -14.06 2.02
CA SER A 76 5.68 -14.54 0.72
C SER A 76 6.77 -13.66 0.07
N ILE A 77 7.03 -12.48 0.64
CA ILE A 77 7.98 -11.51 0.08
C ILE A 77 9.37 -11.71 0.69
N LYS A 78 10.38 -11.84 -0.18
CA LYS A 78 11.78 -11.92 0.24
C LYS A 78 12.35 -10.51 0.42
N THR A 79 12.90 -10.25 1.60
CA THR A 79 13.64 -9.03 1.91
C THR A 79 15.02 -9.04 1.25
N ASP A 80 15.57 -7.86 1.01
CA ASP A 80 16.95 -7.67 0.53
C ASP A 80 17.55 -6.36 1.08
N SER A 81 18.71 -5.94 0.57
CA SER A 81 19.38 -4.73 1.05
C SER A 81 18.57 -3.44 0.86
N LYS A 82 17.65 -3.41 -0.12
CA LYS A 82 16.80 -2.25 -0.44
C LYS A 82 15.36 -2.41 0.09
N LEU A 83 14.95 -3.58 0.56
CA LEU A 83 13.60 -3.86 1.06
C LEU A 83 13.61 -4.38 2.51
N LYS A 84 13.02 -3.60 3.41
CA LYS A 84 12.79 -3.98 4.81
C LYS A 84 11.29 -4.13 5.09
N ILE A 85 10.91 -5.20 5.80
CA ILE A 85 9.55 -5.45 6.25
C ILE A 85 9.50 -5.25 7.76
N PHE A 86 8.61 -4.39 8.23
CA PHE A 86 8.35 -4.16 9.65
C PHE A 86 6.97 -4.69 10.00
N GLN A 87 6.92 -5.80 10.74
CA GLN A 87 5.66 -6.38 11.20
C GLN A 87 5.31 -5.82 12.59
N MET A 88 4.19 -5.12 12.67
CA MET A 88 3.65 -4.65 13.94
C MET A 88 2.97 -5.79 14.70
N LYS A 89 2.99 -5.73 16.04
CA LYS A 89 2.21 -6.65 16.87
C LYS A 89 0.72 -6.42 16.59
N ASN A 90 -0.05 -7.50 16.59
CA ASN A 90 -1.49 -7.40 16.46
C ASN A 90 -2.05 -6.41 17.50
N PRO A 91 -2.99 -5.54 17.10
CA PRO A 91 -3.58 -4.58 18.02
C PRO A 91 -4.24 -5.33 19.17
N LYS A 92 -3.92 -4.92 20.41
CA LYS A 92 -4.62 -5.43 21.59
C LYS A 92 -6.05 -4.92 21.52
N ARG A 93 -6.99 -5.80 21.20
CA ARG A 93 -8.42 -5.52 21.38
C ARG A 93 -8.70 -5.53 22.89
N GLY A 94 -8.42 -4.41 23.55
CA GLY A 94 -9.03 -4.16 24.85
C GLY A 94 -10.54 -4.16 24.64
N ASN A 95 -11.31 -4.70 25.59
CA ASN A 95 -12.72 -4.36 25.72
C ASN A 95 -12.78 -2.85 26.00
N VAL A 96 -12.77 -2.03 24.95
CA VAL A 96 -12.98 -0.59 25.06
C VAL A 96 -14.49 -0.36 25.15
N GLY A 97 -15.02 -0.52 26.37
CA GLY A 97 -15.85 0.56 26.89
C GLY A 97 -14.98 1.80 26.91
N GLY A 98 -15.34 2.81 26.13
CA GLY A 98 -14.42 3.83 25.64
C GLY A 98 -13.55 4.52 26.70
N ALA A 99 -12.28 4.74 26.36
CA ALA A 99 -11.49 5.87 26.85
C ALA A 99 -10.35 6.17 25.87
N GLN A 100 -10.17 7.48 25.67
CA GLN A 100 -9.30 8.23 24.74
C GLN A 100 -8.03 7.58 24.16
N GLN A 101 -7.91 7.78 22.85
CA GLN A 101 -6.70 7.66 22.04
C GLN A 101 -5.59 8.54 22.63
N GLN A 102 -4.54 7.94 23.18
CA GLN A 102 -3.31 8.67 23.52
C GLN A 102 -2.43 8.75 22.28
N THR A 103 -2.38 9.95 21.70
CA THR A 103 -1.36 10.35 20.73
C THR A 103 -0.01 10.36 21.44
N LEU A 104 0.89 9.43 21.09
CA LEU A 104 2.28 9.50 21.51
C LEU A 104 3.02 10.49 20.61
N ALA A 105 3.60 11.51 21.23
CA ALA A 105 4.43 12.50 20.57
C ALA A 105 5.83 11.93 20.31
N PHE A 106 6.22 11.97 19.03
CA PHE A 106 7.52 11.71 18.39
C PHE A 106 8.10 10.29 18.53
#